data_AF-A0A9J6FAZ4-F1
#
_entry.id   AF-A0A9J6FAZ4-F1
#
_cell.length_a   1.000
_cell.length_b   1.000
_cell.length_c   1.000
_cell.angle_alpha   90.00
_cell.angle_beta   90.00
_cell.angle_gamma   90.00
#
_symmetry.space_group_name_H-M   'P 1'
#
loop_
_entity.id
_entity.type
_entity.pdbx_description
1 polymer ?
#
loop_
_entity_poly.entity_id
_entity_poly.type
_entity_poly.pdbx_seq_one_letter_code
_entity_poly.pdbx_strand_id
1 'polypeptide(L)'
;MAKNKTPPDRSPKRARAEGTSQYVPQKNSDNFSRFFVVQGVEEPMQTKSPFGIAKALNQLVRTNYNARKPQNGDVLVEVHTREQSAKIVELAKIDNTNVTVTTHRSLNFSKGMVSESELFPLLRRGD
;
A
#
# COMPACT_ATOMS: atom_id res chain seq x y z
N MET A 1 -42.28 34.42 -41.12
CA MET A 1 -41.82 34.87 -39.79
C MET A 1 -41.06 33.72 -39.12
N ALA A 2 -39.74 33.79 -39.02
CA ALA A 2 -38.91 32.73 -38.44
C ALA A 2 -38.53 33.08 -36.99
N LYS A 3 -38.73 32.14 -36.06
CA LYS A 3 -38.42 32.31 -34.62
C LYS A 3 -36.96 31.92 -34.36
N ASN A 4 -36.13 32.88 -33.93
CA ASN A 4 -34.77 32.59 -33.49
C ASN A 4 -34.80 32.00 -32.06
N LYS A 5 -34.22 30.80 -31.88
CA LYS A 5 -34.03 30.17 -30.56
C LYS A 5 -32.74 30.72 -29.94
N THR A 6 -32.85 31.28 -28.75
CA THR A 6 -31.72 31.75 -27.94
C THR A 6 -30.89 30.55 -27.46
N PRO A 7 -29.54 30.62 -27.49
CA PRO A 7 -28.69 29.52 -27.06
C PRO A 7 -28.77 29.29 -25.53
N PRO A 8 -28.57 28.04 -25.06
CA PRO A 8 -28.62 27.73 -23.64
C PRO A 8 -27.43 28.34 -22.88
N ASP A 9 -27.73 29.01 -21.77
CA ASP A 9 -26.81 29.77 -20.90
C ASP A 9 -25.82 28.90 -20.10
N ARG A 10 -25.88 27.57 -20.23
CA ARG A 10 -25.03 26.66 -19.46
C ARG A 10 -24.44 25.59 -20.34
N SER A 11 -23.12 25.43 -20.25
CA SER A 11 -22.40 24.36 -20.93
C SER A 11 -22.91 22.99 -20.47
N PRO A 12 -23.00 22.00 -21.39
CA PRO A 12 -23.44 20.66 -21.03
C PRO A 12 -22.56 20.10 -19.92
N LYS A 13 -23.18 19.49 -18.90
CA LYS A 13 -22.46 18.77 -17.84
C LYS A 13 -21.61 17.71 -18.54
N ARG A 14 -20.27 17.82 -18.45
CA ARG A 14 -19.33 16.93 -19.16
C ARG A 14 -19.73 15.47 -18.89
N ALA A 15 -19.88 14.69 -19.96
CA ALA A 15 -20.05 13.25 -19.84
C ALA A 15 -18.83 12.67 -19.10
N ARG A 16 -19.06 11.62 -18.31
CA ARG A 16 -18.00 10.91 -17.59
C ARG A 16 -16.96 10.48 -18.60
N ALA A 17 -15.72 10.97 -18.46
CA ALA A 17 -14.62 10.43 -19.22
C ALA A 17 -14.50 8.96 -18.83
N GLU A 18 -14.69 8.05 -19.77
CA GLU A 18 -14.16 6.70 -19.63
C GLU A 18 -12.65 6.85 -19.62
N GLY A 19 -12.12 7.12 -18.42
CA GLY A 19 -10.70 7.08 -18.20
C GLY A 19 -10.26 5.67 -18.50
N THR A 20 -9.72 5.45 -19.69
CA THR A 20 -8.70 4.42 -19.91
C THR A 20 -7.52 4.80 -19.03
N SER A 21 -7.67 4.63 -17.71
CA SER A 21 -6.54 4.33 -16.88
C SER A 21 -6.05 3.01 -17.43
N GLN A 22 -5.04 3.06 -18.31
CA GLN A 22 -4.24 1.89 -18.58
C GLN A 22 -3.51 1.60 -17.26
N TYR A 23 -4.23 0.95 -16.34
CA TYR A 23 -3.63 0.24 -15.26
C TYR A 23 -2.84 -0.88 -15.92
N VAL A 24 -1.57 -0.61 -16.19
CA VAL A 24 -0.61 -1.67 -16.49
C VAL A 24 -0.39 -2.35 -15.15
N PRO A 25 -0.91 -3.57 -14.92
CA PRO A 25 -0.59 -4.29 -13.71
C PRO A 25 0.93 -4.49 -13.79
N GLN A 26 1.68 -3.87 -12.88
CA GLN A 26 3.05 -4.29 -12.67
C GLN A 26 2.96 -5.75 -12.22
N LYS A 27 3.20 -6.67 -13.16
CA LYS A 27 3.17 -8.10 -12.94
C LYS A 27 4.44 -8.45 -12.17
N ASN A 28 4.50 -8.02 -10.91
CA ASN A 28 5.46 -8.56 -9.96
C ASN A 28 5.00 -9.99 -9.71
N SER A 29 5.62 -10.94 -10.39
CA SER A 29 5.34 -12.37 -10.25
C SER A 29 5.69 -12.93 -8.87
N ASP A 30 6.37 -12.13 -8.05
CA ASP A 30 6.72 -12.47 -6.69
C ASP A 30 5.63 -12.03 -5.71
N ASN A 31 4.81 -13.00 -5.29
CA ASN A 31 3.79 -12.82 -4.26
C ASN A 31 4.46 -12.78 -2.86
N PHE A 32 4.87 -11.60 -2.41
CA PHE A 32 5.26 -11.36 -1.00
C PHE A 32 4.71 -10.02 -0.50
N SER A 33 4.58 -9.89 0.82
CA SER A 33 4.19 -8.62 1.44
C SER A 33 5.31 -7.60 1.28
N ARG A 34 5.00 -6.41 0.75
CA ARG A 34 5.97 -5.35 0.50
C ARG A 34 6.01 -4.30 1.59
N PHE A 35 4.87 -4.03 2.22
CA PHE A 35 4.72 -2.97 3.20
C PHE A 35 4.56 -3.56 4.60
N PHE A 36 5.41 -3.13 5.53
CA PHE A 36 5.41 -3.58 6.91
C PHE A 36 5.33 -2.40 7.87
N VAL A 37 4.63 -2.58 8.97
CA VAL A 37 4.56 -1.61 10.07
C VAL A 37 5.37 -2.15 11.24
N VAL A 38 6.35 -1.38 11.68
CA VAL A 38 7.15 -1.63 12.87
C VAL A 38 6.59 -0.79 14.00
N GLN A 39 6.09 -1.47 15.04
CA GLN A 39 5.47 -0.86 16.21
C GLN A 39 6.28 -1.21 17.45
N GLY A 40 6.45 -0.25 18.36
CA GLY A 40 7.11 -0.51 19.63
C GLY A 40 6.13 -1.15 20.61
N VAL A 41 6.60 -2.15 21.36
CA VAL A 41 5.74 -2.86 22.32
C VAL A 41 5.54 -2.04 23.59
N GLU A 42 6.62 -1.50 24.12
CA GLU A 42 6.64 -0.79 25.41
C GLU A 42 6.58 0.73 25.21
N GLU A 43 7.32 1.23 24.23
CA GLU A 43 7.41 2.65 23.93
C GLU A 43 7.10 2.90 22.46
N PRO A 44 6.44 4.02 22.13
CA PRO A 44 6.18 4.37 20.74
C PRO A 44 7.48 4.54 19.98
N MET A 45 7.49 4.12 18.71
CA MET A 45 8.65 4.29 17.83
C MET A 45 9.04 5.76 17.64
N GLN A 46 8.14 6.68 17.99
CA GLN A 46 8.39 8.11 17.96
C GLN A 46 9.52 8.59 18.86
N THR A 47 9.69 7.95 20.02
CA THR A 47 10.70 8.30 21.03
C THR A 47 12.08 7.81 20.62
N LYS A 48 12.15 6.83 19.72
CA LYS A 48 13.42 6.25 19.27
C LYS A 48 14.13 7.17 18.28
N SER A 49 15.45 7.13 18.35
CA SER A 49 16.29 7.93 17.48
C SER A 49 16.10 7.49 16.02
N PRO A 50 15.88 8.42 15.08
CA PRO A 50 15.79 8.07 13.66
C PRO A 50 17.07 7.39 13.16
N PHE A 51 18.23 7.72 13.72
CA PHE A 51 19.49 7.06 13.41
C PHE A 51 19.55 5.61 13.93
N GLY A 52 19.02 5.35 15.13
CA GLY A 52 18.95 4.00 15.71
C GLY A 52 18.03 3.10 14.88
N ILE A 53 16.86 3.61 14.51
CA ILE A 53 15.92 2.93 13.60
C ILE A 53 16.59 2.62 12.26
N ALA A 54 17.19 3.62 11.61
CA ALA A 54 17.86 3.43 10.32
C ALA A 54 19.02 2.44 10.40
N LYS A 55 19.80 2.46 11.50
CA LYS A 55 20.90 1.51 11.75
C LYS A 55 20.39 0.08 11.86
N ALA A 56 19.32 -0.16 12.63
CA ALA A 56 18.73 -1.48 12.78
C ALA A 56 18.19 -2.01 11.45
N LEU A 57 17.45 -1.17 10.70
CA LEU A 57 16.91 -1.53 9.39
C LEU A 57 18.02 -1.80 8.36
N ASN A 58 19.09 -1.00 8.35
CA ASN A 58 20.26 -1.22 7.48
C ASN A 58 20.99 -2.52 7.81
N GLN A 59 21.10 -2.91 9.09
CA GLN A 59 21.74 -4.19 9.44
C GLN A 59 20.92 -5.39 8.97
N LEU A 60 19.59 -5.30 9.05
CA LEU A 60 18.70 -6.41 8.75
C LEU A 60 18.39 -6.53 7.25
N VAL A 61 17.91 -5.44 6.64
CA VAL A 61 17.40 -5.40 5.26
C VAL A 61 18.52 -5.07 4.25
N ARG A 62 19.65 -4.54 4.73
CA ARG A 62 20.81 -4.07 3.94
C ARG A 62 20.48 -2.83 3.10
N THR A 63 20.48 -2.96 1.77
CA THR A 63 20.34 -1.84 0.83
C THR A 63 19.06 -1.97 0.01
N ASN A 64 18.55 -0.84 -0.49
CA ASN A 64 17.30 -0.74 -1.26
C ASN A 64 16.04 -1.15 -0.48
N TYR A 65 15.67 -0.32 0.51
CA TYR A 65 14.35 -0.30 1.13
C TYR A 65 13.91 1.15 1.33
N ASN A 66 12.62 1.38 1.51
CA ASN A 66 12.09 2.69 1.87
C ASN A 66 11.55 2.64 3.30
N ALA A 67 12.02 3.52 4.18
CA ALA A 67 11.46 3.67 5.51
C ALA A 67 10.89 5.07 5.68
N ARG A 68 9.65 5.14 6.18
CA ARG A 68 8.93 6.38 6.44
C ARG A 68 8.27 6.31 7.81
N LYS A 69 8.26 7.43 8.52
CA LYS A 69 7.54 7.57 9.80
C LYS A 69 6.17 8.19 9.50
N PRO A 70 5.05 7.45 9.57
CA PRO A 70 3.74 8.03 9.39
C PRO A 70 3.36 8.85 10.63
N GLN A 71 2.30 9.65 10.50
CA GLN A 71 1.81 10.54 11.55
C GLN A 71 1.37 9.80 12.83
N ASN A 72 1.03 8.50 12.70
CA ASN A 72 0.68 7.62 13.81
C ASN A 72 1.87 7.28 14.72
N GLY A 73 3.11 7.55 14.29
CA GLY A 73 4.30 7.36 15.10
C GLY A 73 5.03 6.05 14.95
N ASP A 74 4.49 5.13 14.18
CA ASP A 74 5.14 3.88 13.84
C ASP A 74 6.19 4.09 12.75
N VAL A 75 6.83 3.00 12.30
CA VAL A 75 7.71 3.04 11.13
C VAL A 75 7.12 2.15 10.05
N LEU A 76 6.81 2.74 8.91
CA LEU A 76 6.41 2.04 7.70
C LEU A 76 7.66 1.71 6.88
N VAL A 77 7.84 0.44 6.56
CA VAL A 77 8.95 -0.04 5.73
C VAL A 77 8.40 -0.69 4.47
N GLU A 78 8.87 -0.24 3.32
CA GLU A 78 8.68 -0.87 2.02
C GLU A 78 9.94 -1.66 1.64
N VAL A 79 9.76 -2.95 1.34
CA VAL A 79 10.81 -3.83 0.83
C VAL A 79 10.59 -4.15 -0.64
N HIS A 80 11.68 -4.51 -1.33
CA HIS A 80 11.69 -4.74 -2.78
C HIS A 80 12.03 -6.18 -3.16
N THR A 81 12.52 -7.00 -2.23
CA THR A 81 12.81 -8.43 -2.49
C THR A 81 12.13 -9.35 -1.49
N ARG A 82 11.91 -10.60 -1.90
CA ARG A 82 11.35 -11.65 -1.03
C ARG A 82 12.25 -11.99 0.16
N GLU A 83 13.57 -11.93 -0.02
CA GLU A 83 14.50 -12.16 1.08
C GLU A 83 14.41 -11.07 2.14
N GLN A 84 14.22 -9.81 1.71
CA GLN A 84 14.02 -8.69 2.62
C GLN A 84 12.69 -8.83 3.39
N SER A 85 11.63 -9.29 2.73
CA SER A 85 10.33 -9.50 3.37
C SER A 85 10.36 -10.62 4.41
N ALA A 86 11.15 -11.67 4.19
CA ALA A 86 11.39 -12.69 5.21
C ALA A 86 12.19 -12.12 6.39
N LYS A 87 13.31 -11.43 6.11
CA LYS A 87 14.19 -10.88 7.15
C LYS A 87 13.51 -9.84 8.03
N ILE A 88 12.69 -8.95 7.46
CA ILE A 88 12.07 -7.87 8.23
C ILE A 88 11.08 -8.38 9.29
N VAL A 89 10.45 -9.53 9.05
CA VAL A 89 9.55 -10.17 10.02
C VAL A 89 10.30 -10.68 11.24
N GLU A 90 11.60 -10.98 11.11
CA GLU A 90 12.47 -11.42 12.19
C GLU A 90 12.96 -10.27 13.10
N LEU A 91 12.65 -9.01 12.76
CA LEU A 91 13.03 -7.85 13.57
C LEU A 91 12.29 -7.84 14.91
N ALA A 92 12.97 -8.26 15.97
CA ALA A 92 12.40 -8.31 17.32
C ALA A 92 12.76 -7.09 18.19
N LYS A 93 13.88 -6.41 17.90
CA LYS A 93 14.41 -5.35 18.76
C LYS A 93 15.06 -4.23 17.97
N ILE A 94 14.82 -3.00 18.41
CA ILE A 94 15.55 -1.81 17.96
C ILE A 94 16.15 -1.15 19.21
N ASP A 95 17.47 -1.02 19.23
CA ASP A 95 18.24 -0.56 20.39
C ASP A 95 17.87 -1.36 21.67
N ASN A 96 17.18 -0.72 22.62
CA ASN A 96 16.77 -1.32 23.89
C ASN A 96 15.28 -1.69 23.96
N THR A 97 14.52 -1.49 22.89
CA THR A 97 13.06 -1.69 22.91
C THR A 97 12.62 -2.82 22.00
N ASN A 98 11.74 -3.65 22.53
CA ASN A 98 11.09 -4.71 21.79
C ASN A 98 10.11 -4.12 20.78
N VAL A 99 10.14 -4.65 19.57
CA VAL A 99 9.31 -4.19 18.45
C VAL A 99 8.52 -5.35 17.88
N THR A 100 7.37 -5.04 17.31
CA THR A 100 6.55 -5.98 16.54
C THR A 100 6.48 -5.52 15.10
N VAL A 101 6.60 -6.47 14.18
CA VAL A 101 6.47 -6.22 12.74
C VAL A 101 5.22 -6.88 12.23
N THR A 102 4.33 -6.09 11.62
CA THR A 102 3.09 -6.58 11.03
C THR A 102 3.00 -6.19 9.57
N THR A 103 2.35 -7.03 8.76
CA THR A 103 2.06 -6.69 7.36
C THR A 103 1.04 -5.54 7.32
N HIS A 104 1.31 -4.52 6.50
CA HIS A 104 0.40 -3.40 6.37
C HIS A 104 -0.94 -3.83 5.75
N ARG A 105 -2.07 -3.46 6.40
CA ARG A 105 -3.41 -3.96 6.08
C ARG A 105 -3.91 -3.64 4.67
N SER A 106 -3.64 -2.46 4.14
CA SER A 106 -4.16 -2.02 2.83
C SER A 106 -3.11 -1.95 1.73
N LEU A 107 -1.92 -1.40 2.00
CA LEU A 107 -0.86 -1.23 1.00
C LEU A 107 -0.38 -2.53 0.33
N ASN A 108 -0.57 -3.69 0.98
CA ASN A 108 -0.24 -5.00 0.39
C ASN A 108 -1.35 -5.61 -0.46
N PHE A 109 -2.53 -4.99 -0.52
CA PHE A 109 -3.68 -5.49 -1.27
C PHE A 109 -4.16 -4.45 -2.28
N SER A 110 -4.38 -4.87 -3.52
CA SER A 110 -5.11 -4.06 -4.48
C SER A 110 -6.62 -4.32 -4.31
N LYS A 111 -7.43 -3.27 -4.45
CA LYS A 111 -8.88 -3.44 -4.63
C LYS A 111 -9.11 -3.88 -6.07
N GLY A 112 -9.23 -5.19 -6.28
CA GLY A 112 -9.64 -5.74 -7.57
C GLY A 112 -11.09 -5.37 -7.85
N MET A 113 -11.40 -5.06 -9.12
CA MET A 113 -12.77 -5.10 -9.63
C MET A 113 -12.96 -6.45 -10.32
N VAL A 114 -14.08 -7.11 -10.06
CA VAL A 114 -14.49 -8.33 -10.76
C VAL A 114 -15.77 -8.04 -11.53
N SER A 115 -15.83 -8.49 -12.78
CA SER A 115 -17.06 -8.37 -13.58
C SER A 115 -18.11 -9.38 -13.09
N GLU A 116 -19.39 -9.06 -13.28
CA GLU A 116 -20.50 -9.94 -12.89
C GLU A 116 -20.40 -11.32 -13.59
N SER A 117 -19.97 -11.34 -14.85
CA SER A 117 -19.69 -12.56 -15.62
C SER A 117 -18.59 -13.44 -15.03
N GLU A 118 -17.60 -12.86 -14.35
CA GLU A 118 -16.52 -13.60 -13.68
C GLU A 118 -16.90 -14.01 -12.24
N LEU A 119 -17.80 -13.26 -11.60
CA LEU A 119 -18.23 -13.50 -10.23
C LEU A 119 -19.20 -14.68 -10.11
N PHE A 120 -20.20 -14.77 -11.01
CA PHE A 120 -21.22 -15.82 -10.93
C PHE A 120 -20.67 -17.26 -11.00
N PRO A 121 -19.69 -17.60 -11.87
CA PRO A 121 -19.09 -18.94 -11.89
C PRO A 121 -18.30 -19.30 -10.63
N LEU A 122 -17.85 -18.30 -9.85
CA LEU A 122 -17.17 -18.53 -8.57
C LEU A 122 -18.16 -18.75 -7.43
N LEU A 123 -19.29 -18.05 -7.41
CA LEU A 123 -20.34 -18.19 -6.41
C LEU A 123 -21.13 -19.50 -6.53
N ARG A 124 -21.21 -20.08 -7.73
CA ARG A 124 -21.88 -21.38 -7.94
C ARG A 124 -20.99 -22.59 -7.66
N ARG A 125 -19.69 -22.40 -7.45
CA ARG A 125 -18.78 -23.44 -6.94
C ARG A 125 -18.85 -23.47 -5.41
N GLY A 126 -20.03 -23.79 -4.90
CA GLY A 126 -20.23 -24.15 -3.50
C GLY A 126 -20.23 -25.66 -3.41
N ASP A 127 -19.11 -26.21 -2.96
CA ASP A 127 -19.06 -27.49 -2.25
C ASP A 127 -19.30 -27.21 -0.76
#